data_AF-D3DHX7-F1
#
_entry.id   AF-D3DHX7-F1
#
_cell.length_a   1.000
_cell.length_b   1.000
_cell.length_c   1.000
_cell.angle_alpha   90.00
_cell.angle_beta   90.00
_cell.angle_gamma   90.00
#
_symmetry.space_group_name_H-M   'P 1'
#
loop_
_entity.id
_entity.type
_entity.pdbx_description
1 polymer ?
#
loop_
_entity_poly.entity_id
_entity_poly.type
_entity_poly.pdbx_seq_one_letter_code
_entity_poly.pdbx_strand_id
1 'polypeptide(L)'
;MDRVLSIEDSVVSMVKDFFENIDKREPFYAELTQYKFMLKSKLTQILSQFGGDYETGTKSFSSAVEAIWKALEGAVDKVDLEKEKQLERVIQALDATGQVLKEFLYDERIKDKEILSTLLGRIGETTEKLSYEMRRRTNILKRIKKLFGL
;
A
#
# COMPACT_ATOMS: atom_id res chain seq x y z
N MET A 1 -15.92 -24.98 -7.16
CA MET A 1 -16.51 -24.31 -5.97
C MET A 1 -15.83 -22.97 -5.86
N ASP A 2 -16.50 -21.92 -6.31
CA ASP A 2 -16.01 -20.55 -6.13
C ASP A 2 -15.97 -20.28 -4.63
N ARG A 3 -14.75 -20.09 -4.08
CA ARG A 3 -14.60 -19.70 -2.69
C ARG A 3 -15.17 -18.29 -2.57
N VAL A 4 -16.23 -18.13 -1.77
CA VAL A 4 -16.66 -16.81 -1.33
C VAL A 4 -15.53 -16.25 -0.48
N LEU A 5 -14.73 -15.36 -1.06
CA LEU A 5 -13.65 -14.68 -0.34
C LEU A 5 -14.27 -13.84 0.78
N SER A 6 -13.67 -13.88 1.96
CA SER A 6 -14.01 -12.91 3.00
C SER A 6 -13.66 -11.50 2.51
N ILE A 7 -14.25 -10.46 3.12
CA ILE A 7 -13.93 -9.09 2.68
C ILE A 7 -12.45 -8.77 2.95
N GLU A 8 -11.87 -9.34 3.99
CA GLU A 8 -10.43 -9.28 4.28
C GLU A 8 -9.62 -9.90 3.14
N ASP A 9 -9.98 -11.10 2.68
CA ASP A 9 -9.32 -11.75 1.55
C ASP A 9 -9.45 -10.92 0.26
N SER A 10 -10.61 -10.31 0.04
CA SER A 10 -10.85 -9.42 -1.10
C SER A 10 -9.95 -8.18 -1.05
N VAL A 11 -9.70 -7.61 0.13
CA VAL A 11 -8.76 -6.49 0.32
C VAL A 11 -7.34 -6.93 0.01
N VAL A 12 -6.91 -8.07 0.52
CA VAL A 12 -5.57 -8.61 0.31
C VAL A 12 -5.30 -8.91 -1.16
N SER A 13 -6.23 -9.59 -1.84
CA SER A 13 -6.10 -9.89 -3.27
C SER A 13 -5.98 -8.62 -4.08
N MET A 14 -6.83 -7.61 -3.83
CA MET A 14 -6.76 -6.34 -4.54
C MET A 14 -5.42 -5.61 -4.33
N VAL A 15 -4.87 -5.61 -3.11
CA VAL A 15 -3.54 -5.04 -2.86
C VAL A 15 -2.45 -5.82 -3.60
N LYS A 16 -2.46 -7.15 -3.51
CA LYS A 16 -1.49 -8.00 -4.22
C LYS A 16 -1.56 -7.79 -5.73
N ASP A 17 -2.76 -7.84 -6.29
CA ASP A 17 -2.99 -7.66 -7.73
C ASP A 17 -2.48 -6.29 -8.17
N PHE A 18 -2.76 -5.22 -7.41
CA PHE A 18 -2.29 -3.87 -7.76
C PHE A 18 -0.76 -3.77 -7.84
N PHE A 19 -0.06 -4.36 -6.86
CA PHE A 19 1.39 -4.34 -6.83
C PHE A 19 2.03 -5.35 -7.79
N GLU A 20 1.30 -6.41 -8.18
CA GLU A 20 1.73 -7.33 -9.20
C GLU A 20 1.80 -6.64 -10.57
N ASN A 21 2.94 -6.75 -11.25
CA ASN A 21 3.19 -6.09 -12.54
C ASN A 21 2.92 -4.56 -12.53
N ILE A 22 3.20 -3.88 -11.41
CA ILE A 22 2.98 -2.43 -11.25
C ILE A 22 3.68 -1.59 -12.33
N ASP A 23 4.77 -2.09 -12.90
CA ASP A 23 5.52 -1.50 -14.02
C ASP A 23 4.74 -1.49 -15.35
N LYS A 24 3.75 -2.38 -15.48
CA LYS A 24 2.90 -2.56 -16.68
C LYS A 24 1.55 -1.87 -16.58
N ARG A 25 1.17 -1.33 -15.42
CA ARG A 25 -0.11 -0.62 -15.23
C ARG A 25 -0.11 0.70 -15.99
N GLU A 26 -1.02 0.85 -16.94
CA GLU A 26 -1.18 2.09 -17.73
C GLU A 26 -2.67 2.38 -17.99
N PRO A 27 -3.13 3.63 -17.87
CA PRO A 27 -2.39 4.80 -17.38
C PRO A 27 -2.20 4.74 -15.86
N PHE A 28 -0.94 4.77 -15.39
CA PHE A 28 -0.62 4.49 -13.98
C PHE A 28 -1.39 5.33 -12.96
N TYR A 29 -1.53 6.64 -13.18
CA TYR A 29 -2.23 7.52 -12.24
C TYR A 29 -3.74 7.26 -12.16
N ALA A 30 -4.36 6.83 -13.26
CA ALA A 30 -5.77 6.44 -13.26
C ALA A 30 -5.95 5.13 -12.47
N GLU A 31 -5.10 4.14 -12.74
CA GLU A 31 -5.05 2.87 -12.01
C GLU A 31 -4.80 3.07 -10.51
N LEU A 32 -3.87 3.97 -10.14
CA LEU A 32 -3.58 4.32 -8.75
C LEU A 32 -4.78 4.98 -8.06
N THR A 33 -5.49 5.87 -8.77
CA THR A 33 -6.70 6.51 -8.27
C THR A 33 -7.81 5.50 -8.03
N GLN A 34 -8.02 4.58 -8.98
CA GLN A 34 -8.98 3.50 -8.84
C GLN A 34 -8.63 2.58 -7.68
N TYR A 35 -7.36 2.20 -7.54
CA TYR A 35 -6.86 1.43 -6.40
C TYR A 35 -7.18 2.10 -5.06
N LYS A 36 -6.88 3.41 -4.90
CA LYS A 36 -7.20 4.17 -3.70
C LYS A 36 -8.70 4.13 -3.38
N PHE A 37 -9.54 4.36 -4.39
CA PHE A 37 -10.99 4.34 -4.25
C PHE A 37 -11.50 2.97 -3.81
N MET A 38 -11.05 1.90 -4.47
CA MET A 38 -11.47 0.53 -4.16
C MET A 38 -11.00 0.10 -2.78
N LEU A 39 -9.76 0.41 -2.40
CA LEU A 39 -9.24 0.14 -1.06
C LEU A 39 -10.07 0.82 0.03
N LYS A 40 -10.33 2.11 -0.13
CA LYS A 40 -11.17 2.88 0.81
C LYS A 40 -12.58 2.30 0.90
N SER A 41 -13.18 1.97 -0.23
CA SER A 41 -14.52 1.40 -0.30
C SER A 41 -14.60 0.07 0.46
N LYS A 42 -13.63 -0.83 0.24
CA LYS A 42 -13.59 -2.14 0.90
C LYS A 42 -13.36 -2.02 2.41
N LEU A 43 -12.43 -1.18 2.84
CA LEU A 43 -12.20 -0.93 4.27
C LEU A 43 -13.43 -0.30 4.95
N THR A 44 -14.14 0.59 4.25
CA THR A 44 -15.41 1.14 4.74
C THR A 44 -16.49 0.06 4.84
N GLN A 45 -16.54 -0.87 3.88
CA GLN A 45 -17.47 -2.00 3.90
C GLN A 45 -17.24 -2.90 5.13
N ILE A 46 -15.97 -3.16 5.51
CA ILE A 46 -15.62 -3.91 6.73
C ILE A 46 -16.19 -3.23 7.98
N LEU A 47 -16.12 -1.91 8.07
CA LEU A 47 -16.66 -1.17 9.22
C LEU A 47 -18.19 -1.14 9.23
N SER A 48 -18.82 -1.12 8.06
CA SER A 48 -20.27 -0.98 7.93
C SER A 48 -21.05 -2.31 8.06
N GLN A 49 -20.40 -3.47 7.85
CA GLN A 49 -21.10 -4.76 7.84
C GLN A 49 -21.63 -5.21 9.22
N PHE A 50 -21.14 -4.61 10.31
CA PHE A 50 -21.47 -5.01 11.68
C PHE A 50 -22.57 -4.16 12.34
N GLY A 51 -23.26 -3.31 11.58
CA GLY A 51 -24.52 -2.68 12.04
C GLY A 51 -24.44 -1.88 13.35
N GLY A 52 -23.27 -1.32 13.68
CA GLY A 52 -23.05 -0.57 14.92
C GLY A 52 -22.28 -1.33 16.01
N ASP A 53 -21.99 -2.62 15.82
CA ASP A 53 -21.00 -3.34 16.63
C ASP A 53 -19.58 -2.90 16.22
N TYR A 54 -19.16 -1.79 16.83
CA TYR A 54 -17.86 -1.18 16.59
C TYR A 54 -16.70 -2.00 17.12
N GLU A 55 -16.90 -2.90 18.09
CA GLU A 55 -15.82 -3.74 18.59
C GLU A 55 -15.46 -4.81 17.57
N THR A 56 -16.46 -5.55 17.07
CA THR A 56 -16.25 -6.55 16.01
C THR A 56 -15.80 -5.89 14.70
N GLY A 57 -16.34 -4.72 14.37
CA GLY A 57 -15.88 -3.90 13.25
C GLY A 57 -14.41 -3.48 13.37
N THR A 58 -13.99 -3.02 14.55
CA THR A 58 -12.58 -2.65 14.83
C THR A 58 -11.67 -3.87 14.68
N LYS A 59 -12.03 -5.03 15.24
CA LYS A 59 -11.20 -6.26 15.13
C LYS A 59 -11.04 -6.74 13.69
N SER A 60 -12.12 -6.71 12.92
CA SER A 60 -12.10 -7.11 11.51
C SER A 60 -11.31 -6.12 10.66
N PHE A 61 -11.47 -4.82 10.92
CA PHE A 61 -10.67 -3.78 10.29
C PHE A 61 -9.18 -3.95 10.60
N SER A 62 -8.79 -4.10 11.87
CA SER A 62 -7.40 -4.33 12.27
C SER A 62 -6.80 -5.56 11.59
N SER A 63 -7.55 -6.66 11.53
CA SER A 63 -7.14 -7.87 10.81
C SER A 63 -6.88 -7.61 9.32
N ALA A 64 -7.75 -6.82 8.67
CA ALA A 64 -7.56 -6.42 7.28
C ALA A 64 -6.33 -5.52 7.10
N VAL A 65 -6.09 -4.55 8.00
CA VAL A 65 -4.91 -3.68 7.91
C VAL A 65 -3.62 -4.48 8.09
N GLU A 66 -3.56 -5.44 9.01
CA GLU A 66 -2.42 -6.36 9.13
C GLU A 66 -2.21 -7.20 7.86
N ALA A 67 -3.28 -7.67 7.26
CA ALA A 67 -3.21 -8.45 6.04
C ALA A 67 -2.75 -7.59 4.84
N ILE A 68 -3.17 -6.32 4.77
CA ILE A 68 -2.61 -5.33 3.83
C ILE A 68 -1.11 -5.22 4.03
N TRP A 69 -0.63 -5.05 5.27
CA TRP A 69 0.81 -4.93 5.53
C TRP A 69 1.58 -6.15 5.02
N LYS A 70 1.11 -7.37 5.31
CA LYS A 70 1.75 -8.60 4.79
C LYS A 70 1.78 -8.65 3.26
N ALA A 71 0.74 -8.15 2.60
CA ALA A 71 0.70 -8.06 1.14
C ALA A 71 1.70 -7.02 0.59
N LEU A 72 1.81 -5.86 1.24
CA LEU A 72 2.76 -4.81 0.89
C LEU A 72 4.20 -5.28 1.10
N GLU A 73 4.50 -5.91 2.23
CA GLU A 73 5.83 -6.47 2.54
C GLU A 73 6.26 -7.46 1.46
N GLY A 74 5.40 -8.43 1.13
CA GLY A 74 5.68 -9.39 0.06
C GLY A 74 5.76 -8.76 -1.35
N ALA A 75 5.18 -7.58 -1.57
CA ALA A 75 5.36 -6.83 -2.80
C ALA A 75 6.69 -6.07 -2.82
N VAL A 76 7.08 -5.45 -1.71
CA VAL A 76 8.36 -4.74 -1.53
C VAL A 76 9.54 -5.68 -1.69
N ASP A 77 9.46 -6.90 -1.14
CA ASP A 77 10.50 -7.92 -1.26
C ASP A 77 10.76 -8.35 -2.71
N LYS A 78 9.79 -8.16 -3.61
CA LYS A 78 9.89 -8.50 -5.04
C LYS A 78 10.33 -7.33 -5.92
N VAL A 79 10.59 -6.16 -5.34
CA VAL A 79 10.97 -4.98 -6.10
C VAL A 79 12.39 -5.14 -6.63
N ASP A 80 12.53 -4.99 -7.94
CA ASP A 80 13.83 -4.88 -8.57
C ASP A 80 14.33 -3.43 -8.43
N LEU A 81 15.32 -3.22 -7.57
CA LEU A 81 15.90 -1.90 -7.30
C LEU A 81 16.66 -1.32 -8.52
N GLU A 82 16.95 -2.12 -9.55
CA GLU A 82 17.52 -1.66 -10.82
C GLU A 82 16.45 -1.01 -11.72
N LYS A 83 15.17 -1.37 -11.54
CA LYS A 83 14.06 -0.87 -12.36
C LYS A 83 13.47 0.41 -11.77
N GLU A 84 14.05 1.56 -12.13
CA GLU A 84 13.64 2.89 -11.64
C GLU A 84 12.12 3.13 -11.75
N LYS A 85 11.51 2.83 -12.91
CA LYS A 85 10.06 2.95 -13.12
C LYS A 85 9.25 2.07 -12.17
N GLN A 86 9.71 0.84 -11.89
CA GLN A 86 9.03 -0.05 -10.96
C GLN A 86 9.14 0.48 -9.53
N LEU A 87 10.35 0.87 -9.12
CA LEU A 87 10.64 1.40 -7.79
C LEU A 87 9.84 2.69 -7.50
N GLU A 88 9.82 3.63 -8.45
CA GLU A 88 9.03 4.86 -8.33
C GLU A 88 7.55 4.56 -8.14
N ARG A 89 6.99 3.64 -8.94
CA ARG A 89 5.58 3.27 -8.84
C ARG A 89 5.24 2.56 -7.54
N VAL A 90 6.13 1.73 -7.01
CA VAL A 90 5.95 1.09 -5.70
C VAL A 90 5.96 2.12 -4.59
N ILE A 91 6.88 3.08 -4.63
CA ILE A 91 6.91 4.21 -3.69
C ILE A 91 5.58 4.98 -3.72
N GLN A 92 5.09 5.32 -4.92
CA GLN A 92 3.82 6.03 -5.08
C GLN A 92 2.62 5.19 -4.58
N ALA A 93 2.63 3.88 -4.80
CA ALA A 93 1.58 2.97 -4.35
C ALA A 93 1.59 2.76 -2.82
N LEU A 94 2.77 2.68 -2.20
CA LEU A 94 2.91 2.62 -0.74
C LEU A 94 2.39 3.90 -0.10
N ASP A 95 2.80 5.07 -0.61
CA ASP A 95 2.32 6.35 -0.10
C ASP A 95 0.80 6.49 -0.28
N ALA A 96 0.26 6.11 -1.44
CA ALA A 96 -1.18 6.09 -1.69
C ALA A 96 -1.93 5.18 -0.71
N THR A 97 -1.38 4.00 -0.40
CA THR A 97 -1.94 3.08 0.60
C THR A 97 -1.91 3.71 1.99
N GLY A 98 -0.79 4.32 2.37
CA GLY A 98 -0.64 5.05 3.63
C GLY A 98 -1.62 6.23 3.74
N GLN A 99 -1.85 6.98 2.66
CA GLN A 99 -2.84 8.06 2.62
C GLN A 99 -4.25 7.54 2.90
N VAL A 100 -4.67 6.45 2.23
CA VAL A 100 -5.98 5.84 2.47
C VAL A 100 -6.12 5.39 3.91
N LEU A 101 -5.11 4.71 4.45
CA LEU A 101 -5.12 4.24 5.84
C LEU A 101 -5.14 5.40 6.86
N LYS A 102 -4.48 6.52 6.58
CA LYS A 102 -4.52 7.73 7.42
C LYS A 102 -5.93 8.30 7.56
N GLU A 103 -6.77 8.21 6.53
CA GLU A 103 -8.16 8.69 6.61
C GLU A 103 -8.95 7.96 7.72
N PHE A 104 -8.63 6.70 7.97
CA PHE A 104 -9.28 5.88 9.01
C PHE A 104 -8.78 6.18 10.43
N LEU A 105 -7.66 6.88 10.61
CA LEU A 105 -7.25 7.34 11.95
C LEU A 105 -8.26 8.30 12.58
N TYR A 106 -9.09 8.94 11.77
CA TYR A 106 -10.10 9.89 12.23
C TYR A 106 -11.51 9.29 12.26
N ASP A 107 -11.68 8.02 11.87
CA ASP A 107 -12.98 7.35 11.86
C ASP A 107 -13.38 6.94 13.28
N GLU A 108 -14.56 7.39 13.74
CA GLU A 108 -15.06 7.12 15.10
C GLU A 108 -15.51 5.68 15.33
N ARG A 109 -15.72 4.93 14.22
CA ARG A 109 -16.09 3.50 14.26
C ARG A 109 -14.90 2.63 14.66
N ILE A 110 -13.67 3.13 14.51
CA ILE A 110 -12.44 2.45 14.89
C ILE A 110 -12.06 2.88 16.31
N LYS A 111 -12.28 1.98 17.28
CA LYS A 111 -12.00 2.25 18.69
C LYS A 111 -10.53 2.10 19.04
N ASP A 112 -9.89 1.08 18.49
CA ASP A 112 -8.46 0.82 18.65
C ASP A 112 -7.71 1.20 17.36
N LYS A 113 -6.79 2.16 17.49
CA LYS A 113 -6.00 2.71 16.40
C LYS A 113 -4.52 2.32 16.49
N GLU A 114 -4.14 1.48 17.45
CA GLU A 114 -2.75 1.10 17.68
C GLU A 114 -2.16 0.42 16.44
N ILE A 115 -2.82 -0.67 15.98
CA ILE A 115 -2.41 -1.43 14.80
C ILE A 115 -2.31 -0.52 13.56
N LEU A 116 -3.32 0.32 13.34
CA LEU A 116 -3.34 1.25 12.21
C LEU A 116 -2.16 2.23 12.27
N SER A 117 -1.88 2.80 13.45
CA SER A 117 -0.79 3.76 13.66
C SER A 117 0.58 3.11 13.47
N THR A 118 0.77 1.91 14.03
CA THR A 118 2.00 1.12 13.84
C THR A 118 2.25 0.82 12.37
N LEU A 119 1.23 0.38 11.64
CA LEU A 119 1.36 0.03 10.23
C LEU A 119 1.60 1.25 9.34
N LEU A 120 1.00 2.40 9.66
CA LEU A 120 1.33 3.67 9.00
C LEU A 120 2.80 4.07 9.21
N GLY A 121 3.34 3.86 10.41
CA GLY A 121 4.77 4.05 10.68
C GLY A 121 5.65 3.16 9.80
N ARG A 122 5.34 1.86 9.73
CA ARG A 122 6.08 0.90 8.89
C ARG A 122 6.00 1.23 7.40
N ILE A 123 4.83 1.63 6.90
CA ILE A 123 4.67 2.07 5.50
C ILE A 123 5.53 3.32 5.25
N GLY A 124 5.52 4.28 6.16
CA GLY A 124 6.35 5.49 6.09
C GLY A 124 7.84 5.16 6.02
N GLU A 125 8.34 4.40 6.97
CA GLU A 125 9.75 3.97 7.01
C GLU A 125 10.17 3.22 5.74
N THR A 126 9.31 2.33 5.24
CA THR A 126 9.59 1.55 4.02
C THR A 126 9.63 2.45 2.79
N THR A 127 8.68 3.38 2.69
CA THR A 127 8.62 4.38 1.62
C THR A 127 9.87 5.27 1.62
N GLU A 128 10.33 5.69 2.80
CA GLU A 128 11.54 6.49 2.97
C GLU A 128 12.81 5.71 2.57
N LYS A 129 12.93 4.45 3.00
CA LYS A 129 14.04 3.56 2.63
C LYS A 129 14.13 3.38 1.11
N LEU A 130 13.02 3.04 0.46
CA LEU A 130 12.97 2.88 -1.00
C LEU A 130 13.28 4.20 -1.73
N SER A 131 12.75 5.33 -1.24
CA SER A 131 13.03 6.65 -1.78
C SER A 131 14.51 7.04 -1.65
N TYR A 132 15.14 6.67 -0.53
CA TYR A 132 16.57 6.89 -0.33
C TYR A 132 17.40 6.07 -1.32
N GLU A 133 17.11 4.79 -1.49
CA GLU A 133 17.79 3.92 -2.47
C GLU A 133 17.64 4.45 -3.90
N MET A 134 16.44 4.89 -4.29
CA MET A 134 16.21 5.54 -5.59
C MET A 134 17.10 6.77 -5.77
N ARG A 135 17.10 7.72 -4.82
CA ARG A 135 17.92 8.94 -4.88
C ARG A 135 19.41 8.65 -4.92
N ARG A 136 19.88 7.70 -4.11
CA ARG A 136 21.28 7.28 -4.05
C ARG A 136 21.74 6.78 -5.41
N ARG A 137 20.94 5.94 -6.08
CA ARG A 137 21.23 5.39 -7.41
C ARG A 137 21.25 6.48 -8.49
N THR A 138 20.25 7.36 -8.52
CA THR A 138 20.23 8.49 -9.46
C THR A 138 21.48 9.37 -9.32
N ASN A 139 21.97 9.57 -8.08
CA ASN A 139 23.20 10.33 -7.83
C ASN A 139 24.47 9.60 -8.31
N ILE A 140 24.56 8.28 -8.14
CA ILE A 140 25.68 7.47 -8.65
C ILE A 140 25.72 7.54 -10.18
N LEU A 141 24.58 7.34 -10.85
CA LEU A 141 24.49 7.42 -12.32
C LEU A 141 24.93 8.79 -12.84
N LYS A 142 24.50 9.88 -12.19
CA LYS A 142 24.91 11.25 -12.54
C LYS A 142 26.42 11.46 -12.37
N ARG A 143 27.04 10.88 -11.33
CA ARG A 143 28.49 10.96 -11.12
C ARG A 143 29.26 10.19 -12.19
N ILE A 144 28.79 9.00 -12.57
CA ILE A 144 29.40 8.20 -13.64
C ILE A 144 29.33 8.96 -14.98
N LYS A 145 28.16 9.50 -15.36
CA LYS A 145 28.01 10.29 -16.60
C LYS A 145 29.01 11.45 -16.68
N LYS A 146 29.19 12.19 -15.58
CA LYS A 146 30.19 13.27 -15.47
C LYS A 146 31.63 12.80 -15.67
N LEU A 147 31.98 11.57 -15.25
CA LEU A 147 33.33 11.02 -15.43
C LEU A 147 33.61 10.60 -16.88
N PHE A 148 32.57 10.26 -17.64
CA PHE A 148 32.68 9.85 -19.05
C PHE A 148 32.34 10.97 -20.05
N GLY A 149 32.10 12.21 -19.59
CA GLY A 149 31.83 13.36 -20.46
C GLY A 149 30.51 13.28 -21.24
N LEU A 150 29.56 12.46 -20.77
CA LEU A 150 28.21 12.31 -21.32
C LEU A 150 27.17 13.16 -20.57
#